data_AF-A0A9Y0ZF84-F1
#
_entry.id   AF-A0A9Y0ZF84-F1
#
_cell.length_a   1.000
_cell.length_b   1.000
_cell.length_c   1.000
_cell.angle_alpha   90.00
_cell.angle_beta   90.00
_cell.angle_gamma   90.00
#
_symmetry.space_group_name_H-M   'P 1'
#
loop_
_entity.id
_entity.type
_entity.pdbx_description
1 polymer ?
#
loop_
_entity_poly.entity_id
_entity_poly.type
_entity_poly.pdbx_seq_one_letter_code
_entity_poly.pdbx_strand_id
1 'polypeptide(L)' 'LVVEAMQIKYSDRPQLKYIKMDARNMSEFQTGSFDAVIDKGTLDSILCGNNSRQHATQMLKEVGS' A
#
# COMPACT_ATOMS: atom_id res chain seq x y z
N LEU A 1 -15.57 2.27 5.69
CA LEU A 1 -14.48 2.34 4.67
C LEU A 1 -14.03 0.92 4.29
N VAL A 2 -13.45 0.68 3.11
CA VAL A 2 -13.05 -0.70 2.69
C VAL A 2 -12.11 -1.38 3.70
N VAL A 3 -11.17 -0.62 4.29
CA VAL A 3 -10.25 -1.15 5.32
C VAL A 3 -11.01 -1.72 6.54
N GLU A 4 -11.96 -0.98 7.10
CA GLU A 4 -12.78 -1.44 8.24
C GLU A 4 -13.59 -2.69 7.87
N ALA A 5 -14.16 -2.72 6.67
CA ALA A 5 -14.90 -3.89 6.18
C ALA A 5 -14.00 -5.13 6.09
N MET A 6 -12.74 -4.96 5.67
CA MET A 6 -11.76 -6.06 5.61
C MET A 6 -11.31 -6.51 7.01
N GLN A 7 -11.15 -5.58 7.96
CA GLN A 7 -10.85 -5.91 9.36
C GLN A 7 -11.97 -6.76 9.99
N ILE A 8 -13.24 -6.38 9.77
CA ILE A 8 -14.40 -7.14 10.25
C ILE A 8 -14.46 -8.51 9.58
N LYS A 9 -14.36 -8.54 8.24
CA LYS A 9 -14.49 -9.76 7.43
C LYS A 9 -13.47 -10.83 7.78
N TYR A 10 -12.25 -10.45 8.17
CA TYR A 10 -11.16 -11.37 8.50
C TYR A 10 -10.72 -11.26 9.96
N SER A 11 -11.65 -10.91 10.85
CA SER A 11 -11.40 -10.76 12.29
C SER A 11 -10.97 -12.07 12.98
N ASP A 12 -11.24 -13.21 12.34
CA ASP A 12 -10.79 -14.55 12.73
C ASP A 12 -9.33 -14.87 12.34
N ARG A 13 -8.66 -13.98 11.58
CA ARG A 13 -7.29 -14.16 11.08
C ARG A 13 -6.35 -13.06 11.59
N PRO A 14 -5.87 -13.14 12.85
CA PRO A 14 -5.09 -12.08 13.49
C PRO A 14 -3.74 -11.77 12.80
N GLN A 15 -3.24 -12.67 11.97
CA GLN A 15 -2.04 -12.46 11.14
C GLN A 15 -2.26 -11.47 9.99
N LEU A 16 -3.52 -11.24 9.57
CA LEU A 16 -3.85 -10.29 8.52
C LEU A 16 -4.10 -8.91 9.12
N LYS A 17 -3.20 -7.98 8.86
CA LYS A 17 -3.32 -6.58 9.29
C LYS A 17 -3.77 -5.73 8.12
N TYR A 18 -4.91 -5.04 8.29
CA TYR A 18 -5.43 -4.07 7.32
C TYR A 18 -5.26 -2.67 7.90
N ILE A 19 -4.49 -1.82 7.22
CA ILE A 19 -4.12 -0.49 7.69
C ILE A 19 -4.47 0.51 6.60
N LYS A 20 -5.05 1.66 6.97
CA LYS A 20 -5.28 2.76 6.05
C LYS A 20 -3.97 3.52 5.87
N MET A 21 -3.46 3.59 4.64
CA MET A 21 -2.17 4.20 4.34
C MET A 21 -2.16 4.83 2.94
N ASP A 22 -1.25 5.76 2.71
CA ASP A 22 -0.91 6.27 1.38
C ASP A 22 0.30 5.51 0.84
N ALA A 23 0.16 4.78 -0.26
CA ALA A 23 1.25 3.98 -0.85
C ALA A 23 2.44 4.82 -1.34
N ARG A 24 2.32 6.16 -1.36
CA ARG A 24 3.41 7.10 -1.67
C ARG A 24 4.22 7.51 -0.43
N ASN A 25 3.80 7.09 0.76
CA ASN A 25 4.45 7.39 2.03
C ASN A 25 4.23 6.23 3.02
N MET A 26 5.22 5.36 3.14
CA MET A 26 5.20 4.22 4.06
C MET A 26 6.09 4.44 5.29
N SER A 27 6.30 5.71 5.70
CA SER A 27 7.22 6.10 6.78
C SER A 27 6.92 5.49 8.16
N GLU A 28 5.73 4.91 8.36
CA GLU A 28 5.36 4.17 9.57
C GLU A 28 6.09 2.81 9.69
N PHE A 29 6.67 2.31 8.59
CA PHE A 29 7.46 1.07 8.56
C PHE A 29 8.94 1.36 8.34
N GLN A 30 9.80 0.53 8.94
CA GLN A 30 11.25 0.62 8.71
C GLN A 30 11.60 0.06 7.32
N THR A 31 12.66 0.59 6.70
CA THR A 31 13.21 0.01 5.46
C THR A 31 13.53 -1.48 5.67
N GLY A 32 13.14 -2.32 4.71
CA GLY A 32 13.35 -3.78 4.80
C GLY A 32 12.39 -4.52 5.73
N SER A 33 11.31 -3.88 6.21
CA SER A 33 10.31 -4.54 7.07
C SER A 33 9.49 -5.63 6.36
N PHE A 34 9.59 -5.76 5.04
CA PHE A 34 8.82 -6.69 4.24
C PHE A 34 9.74 -7.45 3.28
N ASP A 35 9.63 -8.78 3.26
CA ASP A 35 10.38 -9.63 2.32
C ASP A 35 9.84 -9.56 0.89
N ALA A 36 8.56 -9.21 0.74
CA ALA A 36 7.88 -9.10 -0.54
C ALA A 36 6.77 -8.05 -0.50
N VAL A 37 6.56 -7.40 -1.63
CA VAL A 37 5.46 -6.45 -1.86
C VAL A 37 4.65 -6.91 -3.07
N ILE A 38 3.32 -6.95 -2.92
CA ILE A 38 2.41 -7.31 -4.00
C ILE A 38 1.56 -6.09 -4.34
N ASP A 39 1.67 -5.62 -5.57
CA ASP A 39 0.72 -4.68 -6.15
C ASP A 39 -0.15 -5.36 -7.21
N LYS A 40 -1.45 -5.08 -7.19
CA LYS A 40 -2.42 -5.53 -8.18
C LYS A 40 -3.36 -4.37 -8.51
N GLY A 41 -2.93 -3.49 -9.41
CA GLY A 41 -3.74 -2.39 -9.94
C GLY A 41 -3.63 -1.07 -9.17
N THR A 42 -2.84 -0.99 -8.09
CA THR A 42 -2.67 0.27 -7.34
C THR A 42 -1.79 1.24 -8.13
N LEU A 43 -0.68 0.76 -8.69
CA LEU A 43 0.17 1.57 -9.55
C LEU A 43 -0.59 2.06 -10.79
N ASP A 44 -1.39 1.21 -11.41
CA ASP A 44 -2.26 1.59 -12.53
C ASP A 44 -3.23 2.72 -12.13
N SER A 45 -3.85 2.59 -10.95
CA SER A 45 -4.77 3.61 -10.42
C SER A 45 -4.07 4.96 -10.20
N ILE A 46 -2.83 4.95 -9.72
CA ILE A 46 -2.01 6.16 -9.57
C ILE A 46 -1.67 6.75 -10.95
N LEU A 47 -1.35 5.90 -11.92
CA LEU A 47 -0.96 6.32 -13.27
C LEU A 47 -2.10 6.95 -14.07
N CYS A 48 -3.35 6.56 -13.80
CA CYS A 48 -4.54 7.19 -14.38
C CYS A 48 -4.91 8.55 -13.77
N GLY A 49 -4.23 8.97 -12.69
CA GLY A 49 -4.52 10.21 -11.99
C GLY A 49 -3.70 11.43 -12.47
N ASN A 50 -3.99 12.60 -11.89
CA ASN A 50 -3.17 13.79 -12.07
C ASN A 50 -1.80 13.61 -11.38
N ASN A 51 -0.75 14.27 -11.90
CA ASN A 51 0.63 14.13 -11.43
C ASN A 51 1.12 12.68 -11.39
N SER A 52 0.54 11.81 -12.23
CA SER A 52 0.73 10.36 -12.26
C SER A 52 2.18 9.93 -12.18
N ARG A 53 3.06 10.49 -13.03
CA ARG A 53 4.48 10.12 -13.04
C ARG A 53 5.18 10.41 -11.71
N GLN A 54 4.91 11.57 -11.10
CA GLN A 54 5.50 11.94 -9.82
C GLN A 54 5.00 11.00 -8.71
N HIS A 55 3.70 10.75 -8.66
CA HIS A 55 3.10 9.88 -7.65
C HIS A 55 3.51 8.41 -7.80
N ALA A 56 3.59 7.91 -9.03
CA ALA A 56 4.14 6.58 -9.31
C ALA A 56 5.60 6.48 -8.87
N THR A 57 6.41 7.50 -9.16
CA THR A 57 7.81 7.55 -8.71
C THR A 57 7.91 7.56 -7.18
N GLN A 58 7.03 8.25 -6.47
CA GLN A 58 6.98 8.24 -5.00
C GLN A 58 6.66 6.84 -4.47
N MET A 59 5.60 6.19 -4.97
CA MET A 59 5.26 4.81 -4.57
C MET A 59 6.40 3.83 -4.88
N LEU A 60 7.01 3.92 -6.07
CA LEU A 60 8.10 3.02 -6.47
C LEU A 60 9.34 3.15 -5.59
N LYS A 61 9.59 4.32 -4.98
CA LYS A 61 10.69 4.50 -4.01
C LYS A 61 10.44 3.81 -2.67
N GLU A 62 9.18 3.67 -2.27
CA GLU A 62 8.82 2.98 -1.02
C GLU A 62 9.00 1.46 -1.13
N VAL A 63 8.91 0.91 -2.35
CA VAL A 63 8.95 -0.55 -2.60
C VAL A 63 10.23 -1.02 -3.29
N GLY A 64 10.95 -0.12 -3.97
CA GLY A 64 12.20 -0.39 -4.66
C GLY A 64 13.39 -0.11 -3.75
N SER A 65 13.91 -1.14 -3.08
CA SER A 65 15.15 -1.14 -2.33
C SER A 65 15.89 -2.45 -2.54
#